data_AF-A0A1S8A4W5-F1
#
_entry.id   AF-A0A1S8A4W5-F1
#
_cell.length_a   1.000
_cell.length_b   1.000
_cell.length_c   1.000
_cell.angle_alpha   90.00
_cell.angle_beta   90.00
_cell.angle_gamma   90.00
#
_symmetry.space_group_name_H-M   'P 1'
#
loop_
_entity.id
_entity.type
_entity.pdbx_description
1 polymer ?
#
loop_
_entity_poly.entity_id
_entity_poly.type
_entity_poly.pdbx_seq_one_letter_code
_entity_poly.pdbx_strand_id
1 'polypeptide(L)'
;MDIVAAKYDYPAPARLLSPQEAVTHVLDRVGVTFPWRDAVDQRLVAEVRSWGKSGQLVSDETASPMFGPGYVAAGTKPADADGDGIPDAWERANGLNPADASDAMKISASGYANIELYLNSLVPSSY
;
A
#
# COMPACT_ATOMS: atom_id res chain seq x y z
N MET A 1 -15.11 30.77 -19.18
CA MET A 1 -15.20 29.82 -18.05
C MET A 1 -16.67 29.60 -17.80
N ASP A 2 -17.13 28.37 -17.96
CA ASP A 2 -18.53 28.00 -17.77
C ASP A 2 -18.72 27.66 -16.28
N ILE A 3 -19.09 28.67 -15.48
CA ILE A 3 -19.33 28.48 -14.04
C ILE A 3 -20.76 27.98 -13.91
N VAL A 4 -20.91 26.68 -13.72
CA VAL A 4 -22.21 26.04 -13.46
C VAL A 4 -22.74 26.44 -12.08
N ALA A 5 -24.01 26.86 -12.03
CA ALA A 5 -24.68 27.31 -10.81
C ALA A 5 -25.06 26.15 -9.86
N ALA A 6 -25.10 24.92 -10.36
CA ALA A 6 -25.37 23.72 -9.58
C ALA A 6 -24.11 22.86 -9.48
N LYS A 7 -23.81 22.35 -8.28
CA LYS A 7 -22.74 21.37 -8.12
C LYS A 7 -23.10 20.11 -8.92
N TYR A 8 -22.12 19.52 -9.58
CA TYR A 8 -22.28 18.18 -10.14
C TYR A 8 -22.63 17.19 -9.02
N ASP A 9 -23.50 16.25 -9.34
CA ASP A 9 -23.94 15.21 -8.42
C ASP A 9 -22.82 14.18 -8.28
N TYR A 10 -21.84 14.49 -7.44
CA TYR A 10 -20.79 13.57 -7.03
C TYR A 10 -21.24 12.84 -5.76
N PRO A 11 -21.02 11.53 -5.65
CA PRO A 11 -21.27 10.82 -4.40
C PRO A 11 -20.50 11.52 -3.29
N ALA A 12 -21.22 11.95 -2.25
CA ALA A 12 -20.57 12.49 -1.07
C ALA A 12 -19.68 11.40 -0.45
N PRO A 13 -18.53 11.76 0.15
CA PRO A 13 -17.71 10.80 0.86
C PRO A 13 -18.57 10.04 1.87
N ALA A 14 -18.52 8.70 1.84
CA ALA A 14 -19.28 7.85 2.76
C ALA A 14 -18.93 8.14 4.24
N ARG A 15 -17.73 8.69 4.48
CA ARG A 15 -17.26 9.13 5.78
C ARG A 15 -16.65 10.52 5.67
N LEU A 16 -17.20 11.49 6.39
CA LEU A 16 -16.55 12.77 6.62
C LEU A 16 -15.80 12.73 7.96
N LEU A 17 -14.53 13.14 7.93
CA LEU A 17 -13.70 13.32 9.11
C LEU A 17 -13.58 14.82 9.40
N SER A 18 -13.48 15.21 10.67
CA SER A 18 -13.05 16.56 11.02
C SER A 18 -11.62 16.81 10.53
N PRO A 19 -11.17 18.07 10.37
CA PRO A 19 -9.81 18.36 9.93
C PRO A 19 -8.73 17.69 10.80
N GLN A 20 -8.93 17.66 12.11
CA GLN A 20 -8.00 17.03 13.06
C GLN A 20 -7.97 15.51 12.89
N GLU A 21 -9.14 14.88 12.80
CA GLU A 21 -9.24 13.44 12.57
C GLU A 21 -8.68 13.04 11.20
N ALA A 22 -8.86 13.87 10.18
CA ALA A 22 -8.32 13.64 8.85
C ALA A 22 -6.79 13.63 8.87
N VAL A 23 -6.17 14.60 9.56
CA VAL A 23 -4.70 14.63 9.71
C VAL A 23 -4.20 13.38 10.44
N THR A 24 -4.82 13.00 11.56
CA THR A 24 -4.45 11.77 12.27
C THR A 24 -4.60 10.54 11.39
N HIS A 25 -5.74 10.41 10.70
CA HIS A 25 -6.01 9.28 9.82
C HIS A 25 -4.96 9.12 8.72
N VAL A 26 -4.57 10.22 8.08
CA VAL A 26 -3.52 10.24 7.04
C VAL A 26 -2.16 9.94 7.66
N LEU A 27 -1.77 10.57 8.76
CA LEU A 27 -0.45 10.37 9.38
C LEU A 27 -0.23 8.96 9.95
N ASP A 28 -1.30 8.24 10.24
CA ASP A 28 -1.20 6.85 10.66
C ASP A 28 -0.97 5.91 9.45
N ARG A 29 -1.48 6.27 8.26
CA ARG A 29 -1.58 5.36 7.08
C ARG A 29 -0.72 5.72 5.87
N VAL A 30 -0.29 6.97 5.73
CA VAL A 30 0.46 7.45 4.56
C VAL A 30 1.85 6.81 4.48
N GLY A 31 2.43 6.64 3.29
CA GLY A 31 3.77 6.06 3.11
C GLY A 31 3.79 4.53 3.23
N VAL A 32 4.98 3.94 3.27
CA VAL A 32 5.18 2.50 3.47
C VAL A 32 4.71 2.16 4.88
N THR A 33 3.52 1.59 5.05
CA THR A 33 2.99 1.26 6.38
C THR A 33 2.87 -0.23 6.64
N PHE A 34 3.00 -1.05 5.61
CA PHE A 34 2.98 -2.49 5.70
C PHE A 34 4.32 -3.08 5.22
N PRO A 35 4.98 -3.95 6.00
CA PRO A 35 4.68 -4.30 7.39
C PRO A 35 5.04 -3.17 8.38
N TRP A 36 6.04 -2.34 8.07
CA TRP A 36 6.50 -1.22 8.89
C TRP A 36 6.97 -0.05 8.02
N ARG A 37 6.99 1.15 8.60
CA ARG A 37 7.57 2.33 7.95
C ARG A 37 9.07 2.20 7.79
N ASP A 38 9.59 2.61 6.63
CA ASP A 38 11.02 2.79 6.46
C ASP A 38 11.53 4.01 7.23
N ALA A 39 12.86 4.17 7.27
CA ALA A 39 13.48 5.25 8.03
C ALA A 39 13.09 6.66 7.55
N VAL A 40 12.83 6.83 6.25
CA VAL A 40 12.48 8.13 5.64
C VAL A 40 11.03 8.47 5.97
N ASP A 41 10.10 7.55 5.77
CA ASP A 41 8.69 7.73 6.12
C ASP A 41 8.49 7.98 7.61
N GLN A 42 9.21 7.25 8.48
CA GLN A 42 9.19 7.49 9.93
C GLN A 42 9.61 8.92 10.26
N ARG A 43 10.69 9.39 9.62
CA ARG A 43 11.21 10.74 9.82
C ARG A 43 10.22 11.81 9.34
N LEU A 44 9.71 11.69 8.12
CA LEU A 44 8.78 12.66 7.54
C LEU A 44 7.49 12.74 8.35
N VAL A 45 6.95 11.60 8.80
CA VAL A 45 5.78 11.60 9.70
C VAL A 45 6.09 12.26 11.03
N ALA A 46 7.28 12.04 11.62
CA ALA A 46 7.70 12.71 12.85
C ALA A 46 7.82 14.23 12.66
N GLU A 47 8.36 14.69 11.53
CA GLU A 47 8.45 16.11 11.18
C GLU A 47 7.06 16.74 11.02
N VAL A 48 6.12 16.09 10.34
CA VAL A 48 4.74 16.59 10.21
C VAL A 48 4.04 16.61 11.58
N ARG A 49 4.22 15.58 12.41
CA ARG A 49 3.69 15.53 13.79
C ARG A 49 4.29 16.60 14.71
N SER A 50 5.46 17.15 14.36
CA SER A 50 6.07 18.27 15.09
C SER A 50 5.37 19.62 14.82
N TRP A 51 4.50 19.67 13.81
CA TRP A 51 3.81 20.88 13.34
C TRP A 51 4.80 22.00 12.95
N GLY A 52 5.86 21.63 12.25
CA GLY A 52 6.88 22.57 11.76
C GLY A 52 7.91 23.01 12.80
N LYS A 53 7.93 22.39 13.98
CA LYS A 53 9.01 22.59 14.98
C LYS A 53 10.29 21.85 14.60
N SER A 54 10.17 20.81 13.77
CA SER A 54 11.25 20.01 13.23
C SER A 54 11.14 20.00 11.70
N GLY A 55 12.29 19.90 11.04
CA GLY A 55 12.39 19.93 9.59
C GLY A 55 13.68 20.62 9.15
N GLN A 56 14.06 20.41 7.89
CA GLN A 56 15.23 21.06 7.29
C GLN A 56 15.04 21.16 5.78
N LEU A 57 15.77 22.07 5.15
CA LEU A 57 15.88 22.10 3.70
C LEU A 57 16.74 20.93 3.23
N VAL A 58 16.29 20.22 2.21
CA VAL A 58 17.06 19.15 1.57
C VAL A 58 17.80 19.76 0.39
N SER A 59 19.12 19.85 0.49
CA SER A 59 20.00 20.29 -0.59
C SER A 59 20.70 19.13 -1.30
N ASP A 60 20.72 17.97 -0.67
CA ASP A 60 21.24 16.70 -1.19
C ASP A 60 20.42 15.58 -0.56
N GLU A 61 19.67 14.85 -1.39
CA GLU A 61 18.80 13.75 -0.98
C GLU A 61 19.58 12.56 -0.44
N THR A 62 20.86 12.41 -0.80
CA THR A 62 21.71 11.29 -0.38
C THR A 62 22.45 11.56 0.93
N ALA A 63 22.50 12.82 1.35
CA ALA A 63 23.14 13.22 2.58
C ALA A 63 22.30 12.85 3.83
N SER A 64 22.98 12.85 4.98
CA SER A 64 22.31 12.75 6.28
C SER A 64 21.28 13.87 6.43
N PRO A 65 20.09 13.59 6.98
CA PRO A 65 19.64 12.32 7.55
C PRO A 65 18.70 11.54 6.61
N MET A 66 18.59 11.92 5.32
CA MET A 66 17.64 11.29 4.40
C MET A 66 18.22 10.01 3.78
N PHE A 67 19.51 10.00 3.44
CA PHE A 67 20.21 8.84 2.88
C PHE A 67 19.51 8.22 1.66
N GLY A 68 18.88 9.06 0.84
CA GLY A 68 18.12 8.67 -0.35
C GLY A 68 16.63 8.45 -0.08
N PRO A 69 15.94 7.65 -0.91
CA PRO A 69 14.50 7.45 -0.84
C PRO A 69 14.04 6.53 0.32
N GLY A 70 14.96 6.05 1.15
CA GLY A 70 14.69 5.04 2.17
C GLY A 70 14.99 3.62 1.69
N TYR A 71 15.12 2.70 2.64
CA TYR A 71 15.33 1.28 2.38
C TYR A 71 14.18 0.47 2.95
N VAL A 72 13.47 -0.25 2.09
CA VAL A 72 12.43 -1.19 2.50
C VAL A 72 13.09 -2.51 2.85
N ALA A 73 13.02 -2.89 4.13
CA ALA A 73 13.57 -4.17 4.59
C ALA A 73 12.85 -5.33 3.89
N ALA A 74 13.64 -6.23 3.30
CA ALA A 74 13.08 -7.43 2.67
C ALA A 74 12.41 -8.32 3.72
N GLY A 75 11.19 -8.76 3.44
CA GLY A 75 10.52 -9.79 4.22
C GLY A 75 11.00 -11.20 3.89
N THR A 76 10.53 -12.18 4.64
CA THR A 76 10.70 -13.60 4.27
C THR A 76 9.70 -13.94 3.17
N LYS A 77 10.20 -14.34 1.99
CA LYS A 77 9.33 -14.82 0.92
C LYS A 77 8.61 -16.12 1.36
N PRO A 78 7.30 -16.25 1.13
CA PRO A 78 6.62 -17.54 1.28
C PRO A 78 7.24 -18.63 0.40
N ALA A 79 6.97 -19.89 0.73
CA ALA A 79 7.27 -21.01 -0.16
C ALA A 79 6.34 -20.96 -1.37
N ASP A 80 6.94 -21.17 -2.54
CA ASP A 80 6.32 -21.20 -3.88
C ASP A 80 7.13 -22.28 -4.63
N ALA A 81 6.54 -23.47 -4.73
CA ALA A 81 7.25 -24.70 -5.11
C ALA A 81 7.42 -24.84 -6.62
N ASP A 82 6.52 -24.27 -7.43
CA ASP A 82 6.60 -24.27 -8.89
C ASP A 82 7.05 -22.93 -9.49
N GLY A 83 7.15 -21.88 -8.66
CA GLY A 83 7.77 -20.61 -9.00
C GLY A 83 6.87 -19.70 -9.83
N ASP A 84 5.55 -19.85 -9.73
CA ASP A 84 4.58 -19.10 -10.52
C ASP A 84 4.17 -17.75 -9.92
N GLY A 85 4.65 -17.47 -8.69
CA GLY A 85 4.39 -16.24 -7.95
C GLY A 85 3.25 -16.33 -6.94
N ILE A 86 2.57 -17.48 -6.83
CA ILE A 86 1.56 -17.75 -5.80
C ILE A 86 2.17 -18.64 -4.69
N PRO A 87 2.01 -18.30 -3.41
CA PRO A 87 2.47 -19.16 -2.33
C PRO A 87 1.70 -20.47 -2.23
N ASP A 88 2.39 -21.59 -1.96
CA ASP A 88 1.76 -22.92 -1.84
C ASP A 88 0.59 -22.96 -0.83
N ALA A 89 0.71 -22.15 0.22
CA ALA A 89 -0.31 -22.08 1.27
C ALA A 89 -1.60 -21.42 0.76
N TRP A 90 -1.47 -20.40 -0.09
CA TRP A 90 -2.61 -19.72 -0.72
C TRP A 90 -3.24 -20.62 -1.77
N GLU A 91 -2.43 -21.29 -2.59
CA GLU A 91 -2.91 -22.24 -3.58
C GLU A 91 -3.75 -23.36 -2.97
N ARG A 92 -3.22 -24.04 -1.93
CA ARG A 92 -3.97 -25.08 -1.21
C ARG A 92 -5.28 -24.56 -0.61
N ALA A 93 -5.28 -23.33 -0.09
CA ALA A 93 -6.48 -22.71 0.48
C ALA A 93 -7.54 -22.38 -0.59
N ASN A 94 -7.12 -22.15 -1.84
CA ASN A 94 -7.98 -21.80 -2.97
C ASN A 94 -8.21 -22.96 -3.96
N GLY A 95 -7.75 -24.18 -3.63
CA GLY A 95 -7.98 -25.38 -4.42
C GLY A 95 -7.10 -25.52 -5.67
N LEU A 96 -5.95 -24.83 -5.69
CA LEU A 96 -4.92 -24.91 -6.73
C LEU A 96 -3.86 -25.96 -6.38
N ASN A 97 -2.97 -26.24 -7.34
CA ASN A 97 -1.94 -27.26 -7.21
C ASN A 97 -0.55 -26.61 -7.16
N PRO A 98 0.14 -26.62 -5.99
CA PRO A 98 1.48 -26.03 -5.81
C PRO A 98 2.64 -26.63 -6.62
N ALA A 99 2.33 -27.50 -7.57
CA ALA A 99 3.29 -28.12 -8.47
C ALA A 99 2.89 -27.92 -9.94
N ASP A 100 1.90 -27.06 -10.24
CA ASP A 100 1.41 -26.74 -11.58
C ASP A 100 1.43 -25.22 -11.82
N ALA A 101 2.60 -24.70 -12.17
CA ALA A 101 2.81 -23.28 -12.48
C ALA A 101 1.90 -22.71 -13.60
N SER A 102 1.20 -23.56 -14.35
CA SER A 102 0.23 -23.09 -15.35
C SER A 102 -1.05 -22.56 -14.73
N ASP A 103 -1.32 -22.89 -13.46
CA ASP A 103 -2.58 -22.56 -12.81
C ASP A 103 -2.67 -21.12 -12.31
N ALA A 104 -1.55 -20.44 -12.03
CA ALA A 104 -1.52 -19.00 -11.75
C ALA A 104 -2.24 -18.16 -12.81
N MET A 105 -2.07 -18.49 -14.09
CA MET A 105 -2.66 -17.76 -15.22
C MET A 105 -4.04 -18.27 -15.63
N LYS A 106 -4.57 -19.34 -15.01
CA LYS A 106 -5.92 -19.82 -15.29
C LYS A 106 -6.94 -18.82 -14.77
N ILE A 107 -7.94 -18.54 -15.60
CA ILE A 107 -9.04 -17.65 -15.25
C ILE A 107 -9.99 -18.37 -14.29
N SER A 108 -10.14 -17.79 -13.10
CA SER A 108 -11.07 -18.26 -12.08
C SER A 108 -12.53 -17.96 -12.44
N ALA A 109 -13.47 -18.48 -11.66
CA ALA A 109 -14.90 -18.18 -11.81
C ALA A 109 -15.24 -16.68 -11.63
N SER A 110 -14.34 -15.90 -11.01
CA SER A 110 -14.51 -14.45 -10.85
C SER A 110 -14.20 -13.66 -12.13
N GLY A 111 -13.60 -14.30 -13.15
CA GLY A 111 -13.13 -13.64 -14.36
C GLY A 111 -11.69 -13.13 -14.31
N TYR A 112 -11.03 -13.22 -13.14
CA TYR A 112 -9.62 -12.87 -12.94
C TYR A 112 -8.73 -14.11 -12.89
N ALA A 113 -7.46 -13.97 -13.27
CA ALA A 113 -6.45 -15.00 -13.09
C ALA A 113 -6.18 -15.25 -11.60
N ASN A 114 -5.76 -16.46 -11.25
CA ASN A 114 -5.49 -16.80 -9.84
C ASN A 114 -4.39 -15.93 -9.23
N ILE A 115 -3.37 -15.56 -10.01
CA ILE A 115 -2.32 -14.64 -9.56
C ILE A 115 -2.87 -13.26 -9.23
N GLU A 116 -3.88 -12.76 -9.96
CA GLU A 116 -4.51 -11.47 -9.69
C GLU A 116 -5.32 -11.50 -8.40
N LEU A 117 -6.01 -12.62 -8.14
CA LEU A 117 -6.73 -12.84 -6.89
C LEU A 117 -5.78 -12.87 -5.70
N TYR A 118 -4.64 -13.56 -5.84
CA TYR A 118 -3.61 -13.58 -4.81
C TYR A 118 -3.08 -12.17 -4.54
N LEU A 119 -2.65 -11.44 -5.57
CA LEU A 119 -2.13 -10.08 -5.44
C LEU A 119 -3.16 -9.14 -4.79
N ASN A 120 -4.43 -9.26 -5.14
CA ASN A 120 -5.48 -8.46 -4.52
C ASN A 120 -5.70 -8.80 -3.04
N SER A 121 -5.53 -10.08 -2.67
CA SER A 121 -5.64 -10.53 -1.27
C SER A 121 -4.53 -10.03 -0.35
N LEU A 122 -3.40 -9.57 -0.91
CA LEU A 122 -2.29 -9.02 -0.14
C LEU A 122 -2.60 -7.63 0.46
N VAL A 123 -3.58 -6.92 -0.09
CA VAL A 123 -3.94 -5.58 0.38
C VAL A 123 -5.24 -5.66 1.18
N PRO A 124 -5.31 -5.09 2.40
CA PRO A 124 -6.56 -5.01 3.13
C PRO A 124 -7.60 -4.22 2.34
N SER A 125 -8.83 -4.74 2.26
CA SER A 125 -9.94 -4.09 1.52
C SER A 125 -10.49 -2.83 2.19
N SER A 126 -9.98 -2.44 3.37
CA SER A 126 -10.43 -1.28 4.13
C SER A 126 -9.29 -0.54 4.81
N TYR A 127 -9.25 0.79 4.68
CA TYR A 127 -8.37 1.70 5.42
C TYR A 127 -9.17 2.72 6.24
#